data_AF-A0A316LCZ4-F1
#
_entry.id   AF-A0A316LCZ4-F1
#
_cell.length_a   1.000
_cell.length_b   1.000
_cell.length_c   1.000
_cell.angle_alpha   90.00
_cell.angle_beta   90.00
_cell.angle_gamma   90.00
#
_symmetry.space_group_name_H-M   'P 1'
#
loop_
_entity.id
_entity.type
_entity.pdbx_description
1 polymer ?
#
loop_
_entity_poly.entity_id
_entity_poly.type
_entity_poly.pdbx_seq_one_letter_code
_entity_poly.pdbx_strand_id
1 'polypeptide(L)'
;MGLIIKNKRHYLTRLPIWLSIIVFVGFSPTLIGIFGAWVFKLKTGQPCHGGGCEWLTFSWLTIITLPIAGLLLLLFLIIILIDSINLSRNK
;
A
#
# COMPACT_ATOMS: atom_id res chain seq x y z
N MET A 1 -5.55 -26.97 0.98
CA MET A 1 -6.71 -26.05 0.80
C MET A 1 -6.14 -24.65 0.75
N GLY A 2 -6.37 -23.87 -0.32
CA GLY A 2 -5.82 -22.52 -0.44
C GLY A 2 -6.58 -21.52 0.43
N LEU A 3 -5.85 -20.63 1.11
CA LEU A 3 -6.38 -19.61 2.03
C LEU A 3 -7.06 -18.45 1.28
N ILE A 4 -6.47 -18.00 0.18
CA ILE A 4 -6.95 -16.87 -0.64
C ILE A 4 -7.34 -17.34 -2.04
N ILE A 5 -6.63 -18.33 -2.58
CA ILE A 5 -6.76 -18.81 -3.96
C ILE A 5 -7.16 -20.28 -3.95
N LYS A 6 -8.47 -20.53 -4.14
CA LYS A 6 -9.03 -21.88 -4.26
C LYS A 6 -9.10 -22.40 -5.70
N ASN A 7 -9.01 -21.51 -6.70
CA ASN A 7 -9.16 -21.85 -8.11
C ASN A 7 -8.30 -20.90 -8.97
N LYS A 8 -7.84 -21.33 -10.16
CA LYS A 8 -6.96 -20.55 -11.05
C LYS A 8 -7.55 -19.18 -11.44
N ARG A 9 -8.87 -19.09 -11.56
CA ARG A 9 -9.60 -17.84 -11.85
C ARG A 9 -9.51 -16.81 -10.71
N HIS A 10 -9.34 -17.26 -9.47
CA HIS A 10 -9.16 -16.38 -8.31
C HIS A 10 -7.78 -15.75 -8.28
N TYR A 11 -6.79 -16.37 -8.92
CA TYR A 11 -5.44 -15.82 -9.06
C TYR A 11 -5.48 -14.51 -9.86
N LEU A 12 -6.21 -14.49 -10.98
CA LEU A 12 -6.29 -13.31 -11.85
C LEU A 12 -7.21 -12.20 -11.32
N THR A 13 -8.15 -12.52 -10.44
CA THR A 13 -9.14 -11.54 -9.94
C THR A 13 -8.77 -10.99 -8.57
N ARG A 14 -8.37 -11.83 -7.62
CA ARG A 14 -8.12 -11.40 -6.23
C ARG A 14 -6.72 -10.82 -6.02
N LEU A 15 -5.74 -11.33 -6.75
CA LEU A 15 -4.35 -10.89 -6.66
C LEU A 15 -4.19 -9.41 -7.04
N PRO A 16 -4.67 -8.92 -8.21
CA PRO A 16 -4.54 -7.50 -8.54
C PRO A 16 -5.35 -6.60 -7.59
N ILE A 17 -6.51 -7.06 -7.09
CA ILE A 17 -7.33 -6.28 -6.15
C ILE A 17 -6.55 -6.02 -4.85
N TRP A 18 -6.03 -7.08 -4.22
CA TRP A 18 -5.25 -6.94 -2.99
C TRP A 18 -3.95 -6.18 -3.20
N LEU A 19 -3.29 -6.38 -4.34
CA LEU A 19 -2.07 -5.64 -4.68
C LEU A 19 -2.36 -4.14 -4.85
N SER A 20 -3.45 -3.78 -5.54
CA SER A 20 -3.92 -2.39 -5.63
C SER A 20 -4.21 -1.81 -4.25
N ILE A 21 -4.88 -2.54 -3.35
CA ILE A 21 -5.19 -2.07 -1.99
C ILE A 21 -3.89 -1.78 -1.22
N ILE A 22 -2.92 -2.70 -1.23
CA ILE A 22 -1.65 -2.52 -0.52
C ILE A 22 -0.89 -1.31 -1.06
N VAL A 23 -0.86 -1.13 -2.38
CA VAL A 23 -0.23 0.05 -3.01
C VAL A 23 -0.96 1.33 -2.61
N PHE A 24 -2.31 1.34 -2.62
CA PHE A 24 -3.10 2.51 -2.27
C PHE A 24 -2.92 2.92 -0.81
N VAL A 25 -2.87 1.94 0.11
CA VAL A 25 -2.62 2.17 1.53
C VAL A 25 -1.19 2.66 1.74
N GLY A 26 -0.20 2.05 1.07
CA GLY A 26 1.21 2.48 1.15
C GLY A 26 1.45 3.89 0.62
N PHE A 27 0.72 4.32 -0.41
CA PHE A 27 0.81 5.67 -0.99
C PHE A 27 -0.15 6.70 -0.37
N SER A 28 -1.04 6.27 0.53
CA SER A 28 -1.99 7.17 1.18
C SER A 28 -1.36 8.40 1.87
N PRO A 29 -0.18 8.33 2.53
CA PRO A 29 0.41 9.50 3.18
C PRO A 29 0.90 10.53 2.16
N THR A 30 1.36 10.11 0.98
CA THR A 30 1.79 11.02 -0.09
C THR A 30 0.61 11.83 -0.60
N LEU A 31 -0.53 11.17 -0.85
CA LEU A 31 -1.75 11.82 -1.30
C LEU A 31 -2.26 12.83 -0.26
N ILE A 32 -2.28 12.42 1.01
CA ILE A 32 -2.69 13.28 2.12
C ILE A 32 -1.72 14.46 2.30
N GLY A 33 -0.42 14.24 2.15
CA GLY A 33 0.60 15.28 2.25
C GLY A 33 0.48 16.35 1.17
N ILE A 34 0.30 15.94 -0.09
CA ILE A 34 0.09 16.86 -1.21
C ILE A 34 -1.21 17.64 -1.03
N PHE A 35 -2.29 16.95 -0.66
CA PHE A 35 -3.59 17.59 -0.45
C PHE A 35 -3.56 18.58 0.73
N GLY A 36 -2.91 18.20 1.84
CA GLY A 36 -2.71 19.05 3.00
C GLY A 36 -1.89 20.30 2.69
N ALA A 37 -0.80 20.16 1.94
CA ALA A 37 0.02 21.30 1.49
C ALA A 37 -0.77 22.25 0.58
N TRP A 38 -1.63 21.71 -0.30
CA TRP A 38 -2.49 22.52 -1.17
C TRP A 38 -3.56 23.29 -0.38
N VAL A 39 -4.25 22.62 0.56
CA VAL A 39 -5.24 23.26 1.43
C VAL A 39 -4.60 24.33 2.32
N PHE A 40 -3.41 24.07 2.85
CA PHE A 40 -2.66 25.06 3.64
C PHE A 40 -2.36 26.30 2.81
N LYS A 41 -1.80 26.14 1.61
CA LYS A 41 -1.51 27.25 0.69
C LYS A 41 -2.76 28.07 0.35
N LEU A 42 -3.92 27.42 0.18
CA LEU A 42 -5.19 28.09 -0.05
C LEU A 42 -5.67 28.93 1.13
N LYS A 43 -5.37 28.50 2.36
CA LYS A 43 -5.84 29.18 3.59
C LYS A 43 -4.90 30.29 4.05
N THR A 44 -3.59 30.07 3.99
CA THR A 44 -2.59 31.02 4.51
C THR A 44 -1.94 31.87 3.41
N GLY A 45 -2.14 31.53 2.13
CA GLY A 45 -1.50 32.22 1.00
C GLY A 45 0.01 31.98 0.88
N GLN A 46 0.60 31.24 1.81
CA GLN A 46 2.03 30.91 1.84
C GLN A 46 2.26 29.49 1.33
N PRO A 47 3.30 29.25 0.51
CA PRO A 47 3.72 27.89 0.21
C PRO A 47 4.15 27.22 1.51
N CYS A 48 3.80 25.94 1.71
CA CYS A 48 4.29 25.21 2.88
C CYS A 48 5.76 24.80 2.67
N HIS A 49 6.64 25.79 2.58
CA HIS A 49 8.09 25.62 2.50
C HIS A 49 8.68 25.92 3.88
N GLY A 50 9.13 24.87 4.56
CA GLY A 50 9.79 25.01 5.86
C GLY A 50 9.44 23.88 6.81
N GLY A 51 10.00 22.69 6.59
CA GLY A 51 10.12 21.58 7.55
C GLY A 51 8.84 21.01 8.19
N GLY A 52 7.67 21.63 8.04
CA GLY A 52 6.47 21.35 8.81
C GLY A 52 5.41 20.52 8.09
N CYS A 53 5.08 20.82 6.82
CA CYS A 53 4.07 20.03 6.09
C CYS A 53 4.68 18.86 5.30
N GLU A 54 5.66 19.13 4.44
CA GLU A 54 6.18 18.13 3.50
C GLU A 54 7.11 17.11 4.17
N TRP A 55 7.92 17.57 5.12
CA TRP A 55 8.83 16.71 5.87
C TRP A 55 8.11 15.79 6.85
N LEU A 56 7.01 16.24 7.44
CA LEU A 56 6.25 15.45 8.40
C LEU A 56 5.48 14.32 7.69
N THR A 57 4.97 14.59 6.48
CA THR A 57 4.39 13.54 5.63
C THR A 57 5.44 12.61 5.04
N PHE A 58 6.60 13.11 4.62
CA PHE A 58 7.70 12.26 4.16
C PHE A 58 8.27 11.36 5.26
N SER A 59 8.42 11.89 6.47
CA SER A 59 8.87 11.13 7.65
C SER A 59 7.82 10.07 8.05
N TRP A 60 6.54 10.41 8.03
CA TRP A 60 5.46 9.46 8.31
C TRP A 60 5.38 8.34 7.26
N LEU A 61 5.58 8.69 5.98
CA LEU A 61 5.63 7.72 4.89
C LEU A 61 6.77 6.73 5.10
N THR A 62 7.98 7.23 5.35
CA THR A 62 9.19 6.39 5.41
C THR A 62 9.33 5.60 6.71
N ILE A 63 8.92 6.16 7.86
CA ILE A 63 9.11 5.53 9.18
C ILE A 63 7.99 4.56 9.54
N ILE A 64 6.75 4.83 9.11
CA ILE A 64 5.57 4.06 9.55
C ILE A 64 4.93 3.34 8.37
N THR A 65 4.56 4.10 7.35
CA THR A 65 3.66 3.58 6.32
C THR A 65 4.33 2.59 5.38
N LEU A 66 5.58 2.89 4.98
CA LEU A 66 6.36 2.07 4.07
C LEU A 66 6.79 0.74 4.72
N PRO A 67 7.24 0.70 5.99
CA PRO A 67 7.46 -0.55 6.72
C PRO A 67 6.20 -1.41 6.87
N ILE A 68 5.07 -0.81 7.25
CA ILE A 68 3.80 -1.53 7.41
C ILE A 68 3.30 -2.08 6.08
N ALA A 69 3.30 -1.26 5.03
CA ALA A 69 2.91 -1.68 3.68
C ALA A 69 3.84 -2.77 3.14
N GLY A 70 5.16 -2.65 3.37
CA GLY A 70 6.15 -3.67 3.02
C GLY A 70 5.90 -4.99 3.74
N LEU A 71 5.59 -4.95 5.04
CA LEU A 71 5.26 -6.14 5.82
C LEU A 71 3.98 -6.84 5.30
N LEU A 72 2.93 -6.06 5.01
CA LEU A 72 1.68 -6.57 4.43
C LEU A 72 1.92 -7.19 3.06
N LEU A 73 2.74 -6.55 2.21
CA LEU A 73 3.09 -7.05 0.89
C LEU A 73 3.87 -8.37 0.99
N LEU A 74 4.82 -8.47 1.92
CA LEU A 74 5.62 -9.67 2.14
C LEU A 74 4.76 -10.83 2.64
N LEU A 75 3.88 -10.59 3.61
CA LEU A 75 2.91 -11.60 4.08
C LEU A 75 1.98 -12.05 2.94
N PHE A 76 1.48 -11.12 2.15
CA PHE A 76 0.60 -11.42 1.03
C PHE A 76 1.30 -12.28 -0.04
N LEU A 77 2.57 -11.98 -0.35
CA LEU A 77 3.38 -12.79 -1.25
C LEU A 77 3.58 -14.21 -0.72
N ILE A 78 3.91 -14.38 0.57
CA ILE A 78 4.07 -15.71 1.17
C ILE A 78 2.79 -16.54 1.02
N ILE A 79 1.64 -15.95 1.33
CA ILE A 79 0.35 -16.64 1.23
C ILE A 79 0.07 -17.06 -0.21
N ILE A 80 0.32 -16.18 -1.19
CA ILE A 80 0.17 -16.50 -2.62
C ILE A 80 1.10 -17.64 -3.03
N LEU A 81 2.35 -17.62 -2.56
CA LEU A 81 3.35 -18.62 -2.89
C LEU A 81 2.92 -20.00 -2.38
N ILE A 82 2.50 -20.07 -1.11
CA ILE A 82 1.96 -21.30 -0.49
C ILE A 82 0.71 -21.79 -1.24
N ASP A 83 -0.23 -20.89 -1.54
CA ASP A 83 -1.45 -21.23 -2.28
C ASP A 83 -1.12 -21.72 -3.70
N SER A 84 -0.15 -21.12 -4.38
CA SER A 84 0.26 -21.52 -5.72
C SER A 84 0.93 -22.91 -5.76
N ILE A 85 1.81 -23.20 -4.80
CA ILE A 85 2.46 -24.50 -4.66
C ILE A 85 1.40 -25.57 -4.39
N ASN A 86 0.48 -25.31 -3.46
CA ASN A 86 -0.61 -26.23 -3.15
C ASN A 86 -1.53 -26.46 -4.36
N LEU A 87 -1.85 -25.42 -5.14
CA LEU A 87 -2.68 -25.56 -6.34
C LEU A 87 -1.96 -26.35 -7.44
N SER A 88 -0.63 -26.24 -7.55
CA SER A 88 0.17 -26.99 -8.51
C SER A 88 0.33 -28.46 -8.12
N ARG A 89 0.38 -28.76 -6.81
CA ARG A 89 0.55 -30.13 -6.30
C ARG A 89 -0.76 -30.93 -6.28
N ASN A 90 -1.90 -30.23 -6.25
CA ASN A 90 -3.24 -30.82 -6.22
C ASN A 90 -3.88 -30.92 -7.62
N LYS A 91 -3.05 -30.82 -8.66
CA LYS A 91 -3.39 -30.91 -10.08
C LYS A 91 -2.63 -32.08 -10.69
#